data_AF-H1YII6-F1
#
_entry.id   AF-H1YII6-F1
#
_cell.length_a   1.000
_cell.length_b   1.000
_cell.length_c   1.000
_cell.angle_alpha   90.00
_cell.angle_beta   90.00
_cell.angle_gamma   90.00
#
_symmetry.space_group_name_H-M   'P 1'
#
loop_
_entity.id
_entity.type
_entity.pdbx_description
1 polymer ?
#
loop_
_entity_poly.entity_id
_entity_poly.type
_entity_poly.pdbx_seq_one_letter_code
_entity_poly.pdbx_strand_id
1 'polypeptide(L)'
;MQHLKEFLTRIQTFDLRVIEDDIHMEWGTNEKKHVKVYDLSHQTQYYDSFSYRSELRVLKDMAFIDLMTLDKERIQLQLAELAKVRERFKDFWRSYHDHYSEMTKAYSRSFVFSVRLEYLFVVNGLQPASAEIEISGKFAEDLGESVKLREKFLMELIYATETALKPKRSEAEFKEWLNAKREKHEVAKNEEPVQPDTITKSEIENEESEIGNGAEVFDQAEINEEQAIAAKVVGYYPTFKPGAAEQLFDLFKVYFIPEEHPALEKLLLNDEAPASPLLFRGSATQLSDAFKQLYDANLIVGCRKIDLEKWIAPKFTYLSPQSEPRELPEGYLHSLISEKTRPCKSPILKIEHKEDKFFILPTPRSKK
;
A
#
# COMPACT_ATOMS: atom_id res chain seq x y z
N MET A 1 -0.85 -21.80 19.15
CA MET A 1 -2.25 -21.34 18.98
C MET A 1 -2.72 -20.38 20.09
N GLN A 2 -1.90 -20.08 21.11
CA GLN A 2 -2.26 -19.11 22.13
C GLN A 2 -2.32 -17.68 21.56
N HIS A 3 -1.34 -17.30 20.73
CA HIS A 3 -1.22 -15.96 20.19
C HIS A 3 -2.25 -15.67 19.11
N LEU A 4 -2.64 -16.68 18.31
CA LEU A 4 -3.79 -16.52 17.40
C LEU A 4 -5.08 -16.20 18.18
N LYS A 5 -5.30 -16.87 19.32
CA LYS A 5 -6.46 -16.57 20.19
C LYS A 5 -6.36 -15.18 20.81
N GLU A 6 -5.19 -14.78 21.29
CA GLU A 6 -4.95 -13.45 21.87
C GLU A 6 -5.21 -12.34 20.82
N PHE A 7 -4.62 -12.48 19.63
CA PHE A 7 -4.86 -11.58 18.49
C PHE A 7 -6.34 -11.50 18.14
N LEU A 8 -7.00 -12.64 17.92
CA LEU A 8 -8.43 -12.69 17.56
C LEU A 8 -9.34 -12.13 18.64
N THR A 9 -9.00 -12.30 19.92
CA THR A 9 -9.72 -11.66 21.02
C THR A 9 -9.51 -10.13 20.93
N ARG A 10 -8.27 -9.68 20.80
CA ARG A 10 -7.92 -8.25 20.80
C ARG A 10 -8.49 -7.46 19.61
N ILE A 11 -8.62 -8.08 18.44
CA ILE A 11 -9.29 -7.46 17.27
C ILE A 11 -10.83 -7.60 17.29
N GLN A 12 -11.41 -8.30 18.26
CA GLN A 12 -12.87 -8.41 18.42
C GLN A 12 -13.37 -7.82 19.75
N THR A 13 -12.49 -7.26 20.56
CA THR A 13 -12.83 -6.60 21.83
C THR A 13 -12.61 -5.10 21.75
N PHE A 14 -13.68 -4.36 22.05
CA PHE A 14 -13.68 -2.92 22.24
C PHE A 14 -13.70 -2.62 23.74
N ASP A 15 -12.88 -1.69 24.21
CA ASP A 15 -12.90 -1.20 25.59
C ASP A 15 -13.45 0.23 25.56
N LEU A 16 -14.74 0.41 25.84
CA LEU A 16 -15.36 1.72 25.86
C LEU A 16 -15.13 2.36 27.22
N ARG A 17 -14.43 3.49 27.25
CA ARG A 17 -14.27 4.29 28.47
C ARG A 17 -15.37 5.33 28.54
N VAL A 18 -15.84 5.65 29.74
CA VAL A 18 -16.75 6.78 29.96
C VAL A 18 -15.93 7.91 30.58
N ILE A 19 -15.86 9.03 29.88
CA ILE A 19 -15.18 10.25 30.33
C ILE A 19 -16.18 11.40 30.41
N GLU A 20 -15.80 12.49 31.05
CA GLU A 20 -16.56 13.75 31.02
C GLU A 20 -15.87 14.70 30.02
N ASP A 21 -16.64 15.28 29.09
CA ASP A 21 -16.14 16.11 28.00
C ASP A 21 -17.19 17.18 27.59
N ASP A 22 -16.73 18.25 26.93
CA ASP A 22 -17.52 19.39 26.48
C ASP A 22 -17.91 19.24 25.00
N ILE A 23 -19.08 18.67 24.72
CA ILE A 23 -19.56 18.47 23.34
C ILE A 23 -20.39 19.65 22.82
N HIS A 24 -20.30 19.91 21.52
CA HIS A 24 -21.20 20.82 20.81
C HIS A 24 -22.39 20.03 20.29
N MET A 25 -23.61 20.43 20.68
CA MET A 25 -24.83 19.70 20.31
C MET A 25 -25.28 19.99 18.88
N GLU A 26 -25.09 21.21 18.38
CA GLU A 26 -25.64 21.64 17.08
C GLU A 26 -24.60 22.36 16.19
N TRP A 27 -24.95 22.52 14.91
CA TRP A 27 -24.13 23.19 13.90
C TRP A 27 -24.47 24.68 13.85
N GLY A 28 -23.51 25.54 14.19
CA GLY A 28 -23.66 27.01 14.19
C GLY A 28 -23.79 27.66 15.57
N THR A 29 -24.08 26.88 16.62
CA THR A 29 -24.08 27.35 18.01
C THR A 29 -22.76 27.01 18.70
N ASN A 30 -22.15 27.98 19.40
CA ASN A 30 -20.96 27.77 20.24
C ASN A 30 -21.32 27.21 21.64
N GLU A 31 -22.55 26.73 21.84
CA GLU A 31 -22.96 26.13 23.10
C GLU A 31 -22.33 24.74 23.27
N LYS A 32 -21.49 24.65 24.30
CA LYS A 32 -20.89 23.40 24.78
C LYS A 32 -21.67 22.91 25.99
N LYS A 33 -21.90 21.61 26.06
CA LYS A 33 -22.50 20.96 27.23
C LYS A 33 -21.50 19.96 27.81
N HIS A 34 -21.13 20.17 29.07
CA HIS A 34 -20.33 19.22 29.84
C HIS A 34 -21.19 17.98 30.14
N VAL A 35 -20.83 16.84 29.55
CA VAL A 35 -21.59 15.59 29.64
C VAL A 35 -20.66 14.38 29.73
N LYS A 36 -21.21 13.24 30.11
CA LYS A 36 -20.52 11.96 29.98
C LYS A 36 -20.58 11.50 28.52
N VAL A 37 -19.44 11.10 27.99
CA VAL A 37 -19.29 10.57 26.62
C VAL A 37 -18.50 9.27 26.64
N TYR A 38 -18.69 8.46 25.60
CA TYR A 38 -17.77 7.36 25.33
C TYR A 38 -16.45 7.88 24.74
N ASP A 39 -15.33 7.31 25.19
CA ASP A 39 -14.00 7.43 24.61
C ASP A 39 -13.52 6.07 24.09
N LEU A 40 -12.90 6.12 22.90
CA LEU A 40 -12.18 5.01 22.29
C LEU A 40 -10.82 5.47 21.72
N SER A 41 -10.40 6.71 21.95
CA SER A 41 -9.19 7.29 21.34
C SER A 41 -7.93 6.47 21.64
N HIS A 42 -7.85 5.87 22.83
CA HIS A 42 -6.78 4.96 23.24
C HIS A 42 -6.70 3.64 22.43
N GLN A 43 -7.69 3.31 21.59
CA GLN A 43 -7.70 2.17 20.66
C GLN A 43 -7.68 2.59 19.18
N THR A 44 -7.18 3.77 18.87
CA THR A 44 -7.05 4.27 17.49
C THR A 44 -5.60 4.13 16.96
N GLN A 45 -5.21 4.94 15.98
CA GLN A 45 -3.85 5.04 15.45
C GLN A 45 -3.15 6.38 15.78
N TYR A 46 -3.75 7.22 16.62
CA TYR A 46 -3.23 8.54 16.99
C TYR A 46 -2.10 8.46 18.05
N TYR A 47 -1.53 9.61 18.41
CA TYR A 47 -0.23 9.66 19.10
C TYR A 47 -0.23 8.95 20.47
N ASP A 48 -1.28 9.11 21.27
CA ASP A 48 -1.44 8.44 22.57
C ASP A 48 -1.77 6.94 22.46
N SER A 49 -2.20 6.47 21.29
CA SER A 49 -2.57 5.07 20.99
C SER A 49 -1.54 4.34 20.12
N PHE A 50 -0.33 4.89 19.97
CA PHE A 50 0.82 4.20 19.35
C PHE A 50 1.10 2.83 19.99
N SER A 51 0.83 2.71 21.30
CA SER A 51 0.85 1.47 22.07
C SER A 51 -0.08 0.41 21.47
N TYR A 52 -1.35 0.76 21.18
CA TYR A 52 -2.34 -0.18 20.65
C TYR A 52 -2.01 -0.69 19.25
N ARG A 53 -1.61 0.21 18.34
CA ARG A 53 -1.19 -0.19 16.99
C ARG A 53 0.04 -1.11 17.02
N SER A 54 0.94 -0.89 17.96
CA SER A 54 2.14 -1.71 18.13
C SER A 54 1.81 -3.06 18.78
N GLU A 55 0.92 -3.09 19.79
CA GLU A 55 0.33 -4.28 20.40
C GLU A 55 -0.31 -5.18 19.34
N LEU A 56 -1.21 -4.64 18.50
CA LEU A 56 -1.85 -5.39 17.41
C LEU A 56 -0.86 -5.95 16.40
N ARG A 57 0.22 -5.21 16.08
CA ARG A 57 1.28 -5.71 15.18
C ARG A 57 1.98 -6.92 15.79
N VAL A 58 2.45 -6.82 17.03
CA VAL A 58 3.14 -7.93 17.72
C VAL A 58 2.23 -9.15 17.82
N LEU A 59 0.97 -8.96 18.23
CA LEU A 59 -0.02 -10.04 18.29
C LEU A 59 -0.27 -10.68 16.92
N LYS A 60 -0.36 -9.89 15.84
CA LYS A 60 -0.51 -10.41 14.46
C LYS A 60 0.71 -11.25 14.05
N ASP A 61 1.92 -10.75 14.31
CA ASP A 61 3.15 -11.43 13.90
C ASP A 61 3.34 -12.75 14.69
N MET A 62 3.00 -12.77 15.98
CA MET A 62 2.97 -14.01 16.79
C MET A 62 1.85 -14.97 16.36
N ALA A 63 0.67 -14.44 16.00
CA ALA A 63 -0.44 -15.23 15.44
C ALA A 63 -0.08 -15.88 14.09
N PHE A 64 0.73 -15.21 13.26
CA PHE A 64 1.24 -15.77 12.01
C PHE A 64 2.21 -16.93 12.27
N ILE A 65 3.15 -16.78 13.22
CA ILE A 65 4.04 -17.88 13.63
C ILE A 65 3.21 -19.08 14.11
N ASP A 66 2.21 -18.85 14.95
CA ASP A 66 1.25 -19.84 15.42
C ASP A 66 0.61 -20.63 14.26
N LEU A 67 0.13 -19.93 13.22
CA LEU A 67 -0.45 -20.55 12.02
C LEU A 67 0.59 -21.35 11.22
N MET A 68 1.82 -20.86 11.08
CA MET A 68 2.89 -21.55 10.34
C MET A 68 3.40 -22.82 11.04
N THR A 69 3.06 -23.07 12.31
CA THR A 69 3.34 -24.36 12.98
C THR A 69 2.36 -25.48 12.60
N LEU A 70 1.28 -25.16 11.89
CA LEU A 70 0.22 -26.11 11.52
C LEU A 70 0.48 -26.78 10.16
N ASP A 71 -0.12 -27.94 9.95
CA ASP A 71 -0.23 -28.55 8.62
C ASP A 71 -1.18 -27.76 7.70
N LYS A 72 -1.04 -27.98 6.39
CA LYS A 72 -1.77 -27.25 5.35
C LYS A 72 -3.30 -27.31 5.50
N GLU A 73 -3.85 -28.44 5.91
CA GLU A 73 -5.30 -28.63 6.06
C GLU A 73 -5.81 -27.81 7.26
N ARG A 74 -5.08 -27.83 8.38
CA ARG A 74 -5.39 -26.99 9.54
C ARG A 74 -5.25 -25.50 9.24
N ILE A 75 -4.24 -25.07 8.48
CA ILE A 75 -4.13 -23.66 8.08
C ILE A 75 -5.34 -23.24 7.23
N GLN A 76 -5.79 -24.07 6.28
CA GLN A 76 -6.99 -23.80 5.49
C GLN A 76 -8.25 -23.70 6.36
N LEU A 77 -8.40 -24.56 7.37
CA LEU A 77 -9.50 -24.47 8.34
C LEU A 77 -9.43 -23.19 9.17
N GLN A 78 -8.23 -22.77 9.63
CA GLN A 78 -8.08 -21.50 10.34
C GLN A 78 -8.40 -20.30 9.44
N LEU A 79 -7.96 -20.30 8.18
CA LEU A 79 -8.30 -19.26 7.19
C LEU A 79 -9.82 -19.14 6.99
N ALA A 80 -10.56 -20.25 7.00
CA ALA A 80 -12.02 -20.23 6.92
C ALA A 80 -12.67 -19.58 8.17
N GLU A 81 -12.11 -19.78 9.37
CA GLU A 81 -12.57 -19.07 10.57
C GLU A 81 -12.19 -17.58 10.54
N LEU A 82 -10.99 -17.22 10.09
CA LEU A 82 -10.58 -15.82 9.89
C LEU A 82 -11.50 -15.09 8.89
N ALA A 83 -11.96 -15.78 7.84
CA ALA A 83 -12.92 -15.23 6.90
C ALA A 83 -14.28 -14.91 7.55
N LYS A 84 -14.76 -15.72 8.51
CA LYS A 84 -15.99 -15.40 9.26
C LYS A 84 -15.83 -14.14 10.12
N VAL A 85 -14.65 -13.95 10.72
CA VAL A 85 -14.34 -12.71 11.47
C VAL A 85 -14.33 -11.51 10.52
N ARG A 86 -13.76 -11.65 9.31
CA ARG A 86 -13.78 -10.62 8.26
C ARG A 86 -15.20 -10.24 7.83
N GLU A 87 -16.15 -11.18 7.72
CA GLU A 87 -17.54 -10.82 7.40
C GLU A 87 -18.19 -9.94 8.49
N ARG A 88 -17.83 -10.09 9.78
CA ARG A 88 -18.32 -9.20 10.85
C ARG A 88 -17.88 -7.75 10.66
N PHE A 89 -16.64 -7.53 10.19
CA PHE A 89 -16.15 -6.21 9.82
C PHE A 89 -16.94 -5.60 8.65
N LYS A 90 -17.25 -6.39 7.61
CA LYS A 90 -18.11 -5.94 6.51
C LYS A 90 -19.53 -5.60 6.95
N ASP A 91 -20.13 -6.43 7.81
CA ASP A 91 -21.46 -6.18 8.37
C ASP A 91 -21.49 -4.90 9.21
N PHE A 92 -20.45 -4.66 10.02
CA PHE A 92 -20.27 -3.40 10.73
C PHE A 92 -20.21 -2.23 9.75
N TRP A 93 -19.38 -2.31 8.70
CA TRP A 93 -19.24 -1.21 7.76
C TRP A 93 -20.54 -0.87 7.03
N ARG A 94 -21.42 -1.84 6.73
CA ARG A 94 -22.75 -1.52 6.18
C ARG A 94 -23.54 -0.68 7.18
N SER A 95 -23.74 -1.20 8.40
CA SER A 95 -24.51 -0.50 9.44
C SER A 95 -23.87 0.82 9.91
N TYR A 96 -22.54 0.96 9.82
CA TYR A 96 -21.84 2.20 10.11
C TYR A 96 -22.14 3.27 9.04
N HIS A 97 -21.94 2.98 7.76
CA HIS A 97 -22.20 3.95 6.69
C HIS A 97 -23.69 4.35 6.58
N ASP A 98 -24.62 3.47 6.98
CA ASP A 98 -26.06 3.78 7.03
C ASP A 98 -26.43 4.81 8.11
N HIS A 99 -25.59 4.97 9.16
CA HIS A 99 -25.89 5.81 10.33
C HIS A 99 -24.86 6.92 10.60
N TYR A 100 -23.67 6.86 10.00
CA TYR A 100 -22.57 7.81 10.17
C TYR A 100 -22.64 8.97 9.17
N SER A 101 -22.28 10.17 9.62
CA SER A 101 -22.13 11.37 8.80
C SER A 101 -21.06 12.29 9.40
N GLU A 102 -20.06 12.66 8.60
CA GLU A 102 -18.97 13.57 9.00
C GLU A 102 -19.47 14.97 9.45
N MET A 103 -20.69 15.36 9.07
CA MET A 103 -21.31 16.61 9.48
C MET A 103 -21.90 16.56 10.91
N THR A 104 -22.08 15.37 11.48
CA THR A 104 -22.81 15.15 12.74
C THR A 104 -21.89 15.26 13.95
N LYS A 105 -22.05 16.33 14.74
CA LYS A 105 -21.25 16.58 15.96
C LYS A 105 -21.70 15.79 17.19
N ALA A 106 -22.98 15.44 17.25
CA ALA A 106 -23.58 14.65 18.33
C ALA A 106 -24.58 13.67 17.72
N TYR A 107 -24.46 12.40 18.08
CA TYR A 107 -25.30 11.31 17.59
C TYR A 107 -26.37 10.95 18.62
N SER A 108 -27.47 10.36 18.16
CA SER A 108 -28.43 9.69 19.05
C SER A 108 -27.70 8.69 19.95
N ARG A 109 -28.06 8.62 21.24
CA ARG A 109 -27.54 7.61 22.20
C ARG A 109 -27.74 6.17 21.73
N SER A 110 -28.68 5.94 20.80
CA SER A 110 -28.88 4.64 20.16
C SER A 110 -27.79 4.25 19.15
N PHE A 111 -26.89 5.16 18.73
CA PHE A 111 -25.97 4.95 17.60
C PHE A 111 -25.09 3.70 17.74
N VAL A 112 -24.53 3.42 18.93
CA VAL A 112 -23.72 2.20 19.15
C VAL A 112 -24.52 0.91 18.89
N PHE A 113 -25.82 0.94 19.18
CA PHE A 113 -26.75 -0.17 18.92
C PHE A 113 -27.18 -0.20 17.45
N SER A 114 -27.39 0.97 16.82
CA SER A 114 -27.70 1.12 15.39
C SER A 114 -26.58 0.57 14.49
N VAL A 115 -25.30 0.78 14.85
CA VAL A 115 -24.14 0.16 14.16
C VAL A 115 -23.89 -1.30 14.60
N ARG A 116 -24.76 -1.86 15.44
CA ARG A 116 -24.76 -3.26 15.90
C ARG A 116 -23.47 -3.71 16.59
N LEU A 117 -22.77 -2.79 17.27
CA LEU A 117 -21.43 -3.04 17.82
C LEU A 117 -21.41 -4.25 18.77
N GLU A 118 -22.40 -4.34 19.68
CA GLU A 118 -22.56 -5.43 20.66
C GLU A 118 -22.92 -6.79 20.05
N TYR A 119 -23.47 -6.82 18.84
CA TYR A 119 -23.84 -8.06 18.14
C TYR A 119 -22.66 -8.62 17.32
N LEU A 120 -21.83 -7.72 16.78
CA LEU A 120 -20.71 -8.06 15.92
C LEU A 120 -19.41 -8.29 16.69
N PHE A 121 -19.25 -7.66 17.85
CA PHE A 121 -18.02 -7.64 18.64
C PHE A 121 -18.29 -7.74 20.14
N VAL A 122 -17.25 -8.09 20.91
CA VAL A 122 -17.27 -8.01 22.37
C VAL A 122 -17.04 -6.56 22.77
N VAL A 123 -17.96 -5.97 23.54
CA VAL A 123 -17.89 -4.56 23.93
C VAL A 123 -17.87 -4.45 25.45
N ASN A 124 -16.70 -4.13 26.00
CA ASN A 124 -16.54 -3.82 27.42
C ASN A 124 -16.92 -2.36 27.67
N GLY A 125 -17.48 -2.07 28.85
CA GLY A 125 -17.84 -0.72 29.27
C GLY A 125 -19.16 -0.17 28.68
N LEU A 126 -19.77 -0.85 27.71
CA LEU A 126 -21.06 -0.46 27.13
C LEU A 126 -22.15 -0.41 28.21
N GLN A 127 -22.82 0.75 28.31
CA GLN A 127 -23.99 0.95 29.16
C GLN A 127 -25.29 0.87 28.35
N PRO A 128 -26.43 0.56 28.98
CA PRO A 128 -27.74 0.59 28.31
C PRO A 128 -28.04 1.94 27.66
N ALA A 129 -28.85 1.94 26.58
CA ALA A 129 -29.26 3.16 25.88
C ALA A 129 -30.01 4.20 26.76
N SER A 130 -30.50 3.79 27.93
CA SER A 130 -31.11 4.67 28.94
C SER A 130 -30.10 5.43 29.81
N ALA A 131 -28.80 5.15 29.69
CA ALA A 131 -27.77 5.88 30.40
C ALA A 131 -27.65 7.33 29.88
N GLU A 132 -27.26 8.25 30.76
CA GLU A 132 -26.95 9.64 30.41
C GLU A 132 -25.53 9.76 29.86
N ILE A 133 -25.25 9.02 28.80
CA ILE A 133 -23.98 9.06 28.06
C ILE A 133 -24.29 9.48 26.63
N GLU A 134 -23.73 10.59 26.20
CA GLU A 134 -23.89 11.11 24.84
C GLU A 134 -22.83 10.51 23.91
N ILE A 135 -23.13 10.48 22.61
CA ILE A 135 -22.24 9.96 21.58
C ILE A 135 -21.72 11.14 20.76
N SER A 136 -20.46 11.51 20.97
CA SER A 136 -19.82 12.61 20.25
C SER A 136 -19.45 12.21 18.82
N GLY A 137 -19.34 13.19 17.92
CA GLY A 137 -18.84 12.96 16.56
C GLY A 137 -17.43 12.38 16.54
N LYS A 138 -16.57 12.89 17.44
CA LYS A 138 -15.23 12.33 17.70
C LYS A 138 -15.27 10.84 18.05
N PHE A 139 -16.19 10.40 18.92
CA PHE A 139 -16.32 8.97 19.24
C PHE A 139 -16.71 8.14 18.02
N ALA A 140 -17.61 8.64 17.16
CA ALA A 140 -18.01 7.94 15.95
C ALA A 140 -16.82 7.82 14.96
N GLU A 141 -16.06 8.90 14.75
CA GLU A 141 -14.80 8.90 13.98
C GLU A 141 -13.75 7.93 14.55
N ASP A 142 -13.48 8.03 15.86
CA ASP A 142 -12.55 7.14 16.58
C ASP A 142 -12.98 5.67 16.45
N LEU A 143 -14.29 5.38 16.52
CA LEU A 143 -14.82 4.03 16.30
C LEU A 143 -14.53 3.53 14.89
N GLY A 144 -14.78 4.34 13.85
CA GLY A 144 -14.45 4.00 12.47
C GLY A 144 -12.95 3.71 12.27
N GLU A 145 -12.07 4.63 12.68
CA GLU A 145 -10.62 4.47 12.56
C GLU A 145 -10.08 3.28 13.38
N SER A 146 -10.65 3.05 14.57
CA SER A 146 -10.34 1.90 15.42
C SER A 146 -10.74 0.58 14.74
N VAL A 147 -11.93 0.48 14.13
CA VAL A 147 -12.38 -0.72 13.39
C VAL A 147 -11.50 -0.98 12.16
N LYS A 148 -11.23 0.07 11.38
CA LYS A 148 -10.37 0.05 10.19
C LYS A 148 -8.95 -0.45 10.49
N LEU A 149 -8.39 -0.06 11.63
CA LEU A 149 -7.10 -0.55 12.11
C LEU A 149 -7.13 -2.07 12.41
N ARG A 150 -8.17 -2.55 13.10
CA ARG A 150 -8.34 -3.98 13.42
C ARG A 150 -8.54 -4.83 12.15
N GLU A 151 -9.41 -4.39 11.23
CA GLU A 151 -9.64 -5.06 9.95
C GLU A 151 -8.35 -5.15 9.13
N LYS A 152 -7.57 -4.06 9.07
CA LYS A 152 -6.28 -4.06 8.38
C LYS A 152 -5.35 -5.16 8.87
N PHE A 153 -5.14 -5.28 10.19
CA PHE A 153 -4.24 -6.31 10.73
C PHE A 153 -4.77 -7.73 10.51
N LEU A 154 -6.10 -7.94 10.54
CA LEU A 154 -6.72 -9.22 10.15
C LEU A 154 -6.45 -9.56 8.69
N MET A 155 -6.62 -8.59 7.78
CA MET A 155 -6.35 -8.78 6.35
C MET A 155 -4.87 -9.05 6.05
N GLU A 156 -3.95 -8.37 6.75
CA GLU A 156 -2.50 -8.67 6.67
C GLU A 156 -2.20 -10.12 7.09
N LEU A 157 -2.81 -10.60 8.19
CA LEU A 157 -2.62 -11.98 8.66
C LEU A 157 -3.15 -13.01 7.66
N ILE A 158 -4.36 -12.81 7.14
CA ILE A 158 -4.97 -13.66 6.11
C ILE A 158 -4.06 -13.71 4.88
N TYR A 159 -3.67 -12.55 4.33
CA TYR A 159 -2.87 -12.46 3.11
C TYR A 159 -1.48 -13.09 3.26
N ALA A 160 -0.79 -12.88 4.39
CA ALA A 160 0.49 -13.51 4.67
C ALA A 160 0.37 -15.04 4.74
N THR A 161 -0.69 -15.54 5.39
CA THR A 161 -0.99 -16.96 5.54
C THR A 161 -1.35 -17.62 4.21
N GLU A 162 -2.22 -16.99 3.40
CA GLU A 162 -2.55 -17.44 2.04
C GLU A 162 -1.31 -17.46 1.14
N THR A 163 -0.45 -16.45 1.23
CA THR A 163 0.77 -16.35 0.43
C THR A 163 1.79 -17.42 0.83
N ALA A 164 1.90 -17.76 2.12
CA ALA A 164 2.71 -18.88 2.59
C ALA A 164 2.17 -20.25 2.14
N LEU A 165 0.84 -20.39 1.95
CA LEU A 165 0.22 -21.62 1.45
C LEU A 165 0.30 -21.82 -0.08
N LYS A 166 0.56 -20.75 -0.86
CA LYS A 166 0.74 -20.87 -2.31
C LYS A 166 1.96 -21.77 -2.58
N PRO A 167 1.84 -22.82 -3.42
CA PRO A 167 2.97 -23.67 -3.72
C PRO A 167 4.08 -22.83 -4.36
N LYS A 168 5.28 -22.88 -3.77
CA LYS A 168 6.49 -22.38 -4.42
C LYS A 168 6.74 -23.29 -5.62
N ARG A 169 6.27 -22.84 -6.80
CA ARG A 169 6.42 -23.52 -8.08
C ARG A 169 7.88 -23.93 -8.25
N SER A 170 8.14 -25.21 -8.49
CA SER A 170 9.54 -25.65 -8.59
C SER A 170 10.21 -25.02 -9.81
N GLU A 171 11.52 -24.80 -9.75
CA GLU A 171 12.26 -24.23 -10.88
C GLU A 171 12.12 -25.11 -12.15
N ALA A 172 11.89 -26.41 -11.97
CA ALA A 172 11.55 -27.36 -13.03
C ALA A 172 10.17 -27.10 -13.64
N GLU A 173 9.09 -27.06 -12.84
CA GLU A 173 7.72 -26.75 -13.30
C GLU A 173 7.63 -25.38 -13.99
N PHE A 174 8.43 -24.42 -13.53
CA PHE A 174 8.52 -23.09 -14.11
C PHE A 174 9.25 -23.10 -15.47
N LYS A 175 10.31 -23.92 -15.63
CA LYS A 175 11.00 -24.14 -16.92
C LYS A 175 10.11 -24.87 -17.92
N GLU A 176 9.39 -25.90 -17.49
CA GLU A 176 8.41 -26.61 -18.35
C GLU A 176 7.30 -25.67 -18.82
N TRP A 177 6.75 -24.84 -17.94
CA TRP A 177 5.74 -23.82 -18.30
C TRP A 177 6.30 -22.75 -19.25
N LEU A 178 7.56 -22.32 -19.09
CA LEU A 178 8.23 -21.40 -20.01
C LEU A 178 8.44 -22.02 -21.40
N ASN A 179 8.85 -23.29 -21.46
CA ASN A 179 9.06 -24.00 -22.73
C ASN A 179 7.72 -24.18 -23.48
N ALA A 180 6.67 -24.65 -22.80
CA ALA A 180 5.33 -24.76 -23.38
C ALA A 180 4.73 -23.41 -23.83
N LYS A 181 5.15 -22.29 -23.23
CA LYS A 181 4.77 -20.93 -23.67
C LYS A 181 5.59 -20.46 -24.87
N ARG A 182 6.87 -20.87 -25.01
CA ARG A 182 7.71 -20.60 -26.18
C ARG A 182 7.24 -21.37 -27.42
N GLU A 183 6.97 -22.66 -27.30
CA GLU A 183 6.48 -23.51 -28.40
C GLU A 183 5.20 -22.94 -29.03
N LYS A 184 4.23 -22.51 -28.20
CA LYS A 184 3.01 -21.81 -28.67
C LYS A 184 3.29 -20.49 -29.39
N HIS A 185 4.38 -19.81 -29.03
CA HIS A 185 4.74 -18.52 -29.60
C HIS A 185 5.58 -18.64 -30.89
N GLU A 186 6.29 -19.76 -31.07
CA GLU A 186 7.03 -20.07 -32.30
C GLU A 186 6.11 -20.57 -33.41
N VAL A 187 5.10 -21.40 -33.08
CA VAL A 187 4.05 -21.80 -34.05
C VAL A 187 3.30 -20.58 -34.59
N ALA A 188 2.98 -19.60 -33.73
CA ALA A 188 2.27 -18.38 -34.11
C ALA A 188 3.12 -17.34 -34.88
N LYS A 189 4.42 -17.57 -35.08
CA LYS A 189 5.34 -16.60 -35.72
C LYS A 189 5.78 -16.99 -37.14
N ASN A 190 5.35 -18.15 -37.62
CA ASN A 190 5.70 -18.67 -38.95
C ASN A 190 4.64 -18.37 -40.04
N GLU A 191 3.56 -17.67 -39.70
CA GLU A 191 2.53 -17.26 -40.66
C GLU A 191 2.50 -15.72 -40.83
N GLU A 192 2.74 -15.29 -42.07
CA GLU A 192 2.51 -13.95 -42.67
C GLU A 192 3.58 -12.81 -42.55
N PRO A 193 3.67 -11.90 -43.56
CA PRO A 193 4.98 -11.47 -44.09
C PRO A 193 5.29 -9.94 -44.24
N VAL A 194 6.56 -9.60 -44.00
CA VAL A 194 7.50 -8.82 -44.86
C VAL A 194 7.07 -7.50 -45.56
N GLN A 195 7.58 -6.37 -45.00
CA GLN A 195 8.17 -5.15 -45.65
C GLN A 195 7.28 -4.10 -46.39
N PRO A 196 7.81 -2.90 -46.79
CA PRO A 196 9.08 -2.19 -46.41
C PRO A 196 8.98 -0.65 -46.11
N ASP A 197 10.06 -0.09 -45.54
CA ASP A 197 10.75 1.23 -45.75
C ASP A 197 9.97 2.58 -45.81
N THR A 198 10.48 3.73 -45.32
CA THR A 198 11.62 4.48 -45.93
C THR A 198 12.14 5.67 -45.06
N ILE A 199 13.48 5.74 -44.87
CA ILE A 199 14.45 6.89 -44.74
C ILE A 199 13.84 8.33 -44.58
N THR A 200 14.29 9.27 -43.71
CA THR A 200 15.62 9.99 -43.70
C THR A 200 15.90 10.91 -42.46
N LYS A 201 17.09 11.55 -42.45
CA LYS A 201 17.85 12.39 -41.48
C LYS A 201 17.46 13.88 -41.33
N SER A 202 17.91 14.51 -40.22
CA SER A 202 18.81 15.72 -40.11
C SER A 202 18.96 16.12 -38.61
N GLU A 203 20.14 16.22 -37.96
CA GLU A 203 21.09 17.37 -37.93
C GLU A 203 20.49 18.65 -37.25
N ILE A 204 21.13 19.43 -36.35
CA ILE A 204 22.52 19.47 -35.80
C ILE A 204 22.61 20.46 -34.56
N GLU A 205 23.62 20.33 -33.66
CA GLU A 205 24.19 21.37 -32.73
C GLU A 205 23.29 22.04 -31.61
N ASN A 206 23.79 22.68 -30.52
CA ASN A 206 25.04 22.67 -29.73
C ASN A 206 24.82 23.29 -28.31
N GLU A 207 25.91 23.54 -27.55
CA GLU A 207 26.04 24.33 -26.30
C GLU A 207 25.56 23.63 -25.00
N GLU A 208 26.46 23.16 -24.12
CA GLU A 208 27.40 23.85 -23.20
C GLU A 208 26.72 24.38 -21.91
N SER A 209 27.13 23.86 -20.75
CA SER A 209 27.90 24.54 -19.67
C SER A 209 26.96 25.10 -18.56
N GLU A 210 27.31 25.23 -17.28
CA GLU A 210 28.45 24.76 -16.48
C GLU A 210 28.05 24.65 -14.98
N ILE A 211 28.81 23.86 -14.20
CA ILE A 211 29.24 24.00 -12.78
C ILE A 211 28.32 24.68 -11.74
N GLY A 212 28.24 24.10 -10.52
CA GLY A 212 27.88 24.88 -9.32
C GLY A 212 27.65 24.08 -8.04
N ASN A 213 28.71 23.78 -7.29
CA ASN A 213 28.63 23.14 -5.97
C ASN A 213 27.90 23.99 -4.91
N GLY A 214 27.19 23.33 -4.00
CA GLY A 214 26.72 23.89 -2.72
C GLY A 214 26.36 22.76 -1.78
N ALA A 215 27.19 22.51 -0.78
CA ALA A 215 27.00 21.45 0.21
C ALA A 215 26.86 22.06 1.61
N GLU A 216 25.70 21.87 2.24
CA GLU A 216 25.50 22.18 3.66
C GLU A 216 24.78 21.03 4.36
N VAL A 217 25.56 20.35 5.21
CA VAL A 217 25.25 19.70 6.50
C VAL A 217 23.80 19.24 6.74
N PHE A 218 23.62 17.91 6.82
CA PHE A 218 22.47 17.28 7.47
C PHE A 218 22.79 16.95 8.93
N ASP A 219 21.86 17.28 9.84
CA ASP A 219 21.87 16.81 11.22
C ASP A 219 21.25 15.41 11.28
N GLN A 220 21.94 14.44 11.91
CA GLN A 220 21.51 13.04 11.94
C GLN A 220 20.73 12.73 13.22
N ALA A 221 19.45 12.38 13.10
CA ALA A 221 18.72 11.68 14.16
C ALA A 221 18.93 10.17 14.00
N GLU A 222 19.61 9.56 14.98
CA GLU A 222 20.03 8.14 14.93
C GLU A 222 18.84 7.18 14.84
N ILE A 223 18.95 6.19 13.94
CA ILE A 223 17.93 5.15 13.73
C ILE A 223 18.29 3.92 14.56
N ASN A 224 17.45 3.55 15.52
CA ASN A 224 17.68 2.41 16.41
C ASN A 224 17.62 1.06 15.64
N GLU A 225 18.60 0.17 15.87
CA GLU A 225 18.83 -1.06 15.10
C GLU A 225 17.63 -2.02 15.08
N GLU A 226 16.81 -2.03 16.13
CA GLU A 226 15.57 -2.83 16.19
C GLU A 226 14.59 -2.48 15.06
N GLN A 227 14.55 -1.23 14.60
CA GLN A 227 13.72 -0.81 13.46
C GLN A 227 14.26 -1.33 12.12
N ALA A 228 15.57 -1.47 12.00
CA ALA A 228 16.22 -2.08 10.83
C ALA A 228 16.01 -3.60 10.78
N ILE A 229 15.95 -4.26 11.94
CA ILE A 229 15.66 -5.70 12.07
C ILE A 229 14.18 -5.98 11.79
N ALA A 230 13.26 -5.20 12.34
CA ALA A 230 11.81 -5.36 12.07
C ALA A 230 11.47 -5.17 10.58
N ALA A 231 12.18 -4.28 9.88
CA ALA A 231 12.01 -4.05 8.44
C ALA A 231 12.41 -5.25 7.55
N LYS A 232 13.12 -6.26 8.08
CA LYS A 232 13.46 -7.50 7.35
C LYS A 232 12.35 -8.56 7.34
N VAL A 233 11.32 -8.44 8.17
CA VAL A 233 10.36 -9.54 8.43
C VAL A 233 8.93 -9.26 7.93
N VAL A 234 8.52 -7.99 7.84
CA VAL A 234 7.19 -7.60 7.31
C VAL A 234 7.35 -6.49 6.27
N GLY A 235 7.42 -6.86 4.99
CA GLY A 235 7.58 -5.88 3.90
C GLY A 235 6.29 -5.13 3.58
N TYR A 236 6.37 -3.80 3.53
CA TYR A 236 5.32 -2.93 3.00
C TYR A 236 5.52 -2.77 1.48
N TYR A 237 4.95 -3.68 0.70
CA TYR A 237 5.14 -3.71 -0.76
C TYR A 237 4.14 -2.78 -1.50
N PRO A 238 4.57 -2.05 -2.55
CA PRO A 238 3.70 -1.25 -3.39
C PRO A 238 2.76 -2.16 -4.18
N THR A 239 1.45 -1.98 -3.97
CA THR A 239 0.40 -2.71 -4.68
C THR A 239 -0.22 -1.81 -5.74
N PHE A 240 -0.21 -2.25 -7.01
CA PHE A 240 -0.85 -1.51 -8.09
C PHE A 240 -2.36 -1.72 -8.10
N LYS A 241 -3.13 -0.67 -8.41
CA LYS A 241 -4.57 -0.82 -8.71
C LYS A 241 -4.79 -1.67 -9.97
N PRO A 242 -5.93 -2.39 -10.09
CA PRO A 242 -6.26 -3.18 -11.28
C PRO A 242 -6.11 -2.37 -12.57
N GLY A 243 -5.42 -2.93 -13.57
CA GLY A 243 -5.13 -2.27 -14.85
C GLY A 243 -4.02 -1.22 -14.83
N ALA A 244 -3.51 -0.78 -13.67
CA ALA A 244 -2.40 0.19 -13.60
C ALA A 244 -1.05 -0.47 -13.93
N ALA A 245 -0.82 -1.69 -13.45
CA ALA A 245 0.41 -2.46 -13.74
C ALA A 245 0.55 -2.78 -15.24
N GLU A 246 -0.55 -3.14 -15.92
CA GLU A 246 -0.59 -3.46 -17.35
C GLU A 246 -0.27 -2.23 -18.21
N GLN A 247 -0.98 -1.11 -17.97
CA GLN A 247 -0.72 0.16 -18.65
C GLN A 247 0.71 0.67 -18.39
N LEU A 248 1.25 0.48 -17.18
CA LEU A 248 2.62 0.83 -16.86
C LEU A 248 3.63 -0.05 -17.60
N PHE A 249 3.40 -1.36 -17.66
CA PHE A 249 4.24 -2.31 -18.41
C PHE A 249 4.31 -1.95 -19.89
N ASP A 250 3.17 -1.65 -20.51
CA ASP A 250 3.09 -1.27 -21.92
C ASP A 250 3.89 0.01 -22.25
N LEU A 251 3.98 0.94 -21.29
CA LEU A 251 4.85 2.12 -21.38
C LEU A 251 6.32 1.82 -21.10
N PHE A 252 6.58 1.04 -20.05
CA PHE A 252 7.94 0.81 -19.56
C PHE A 252 8.74 -0.11 -20.46
N LYS A 253 8.13 -1.11 -21.12
CA LYS A 253 8.83 -2.08 -21.99
C LYS A 253 9.70 -1.41 -23.07
N VAL A 254 9.34 -0.22 -23.54
CA VAL A 254 10.12 0.57 -24.52
C VAL A 254 11.50 1.01 -23.97
N TYR A 255 11.68 1.03 -22.65
CA TYR A 255 12.90 1.41 -21.94
C TYR A 255 13.74 0.22 -21.46
N PHE A 256 13.34 -1.03 -21.72
CA PHE A 256 14.07 -2.25 -21.36
C PHE A 256 14.34 -3.11 -22.61
N ILE A 257 15.30 -4.02 -22.54
CA ILE A 257 15.54 -4.96 -23.65
C ILE A 257 14.45 -6.03 -23.72
N PRO A 258 14.13 -6.60 -24.91
CA PRO A 258 13.13 -7.65 -25.06
C PRO A 258 13.32 -8.85 -24.11
N GLU A 259 14.57 -9.15 -23.76
CA GLU A 259 14.97 -10.22 -22.84
C GLU A 259 14.55 -9.94 -21.39
N GLU A 260 14.44 -8.67 -21.00
CA GLU A 260 14.00 -8.21 -19.66
C GLU A 260 12.47 -8.03 -19.57
N HIS A 261 11.74 -7.92 -20.69
CA HIS A 261 10.30 -7.71 -20.70
C HIS A 261 9.53 -8.75 -19.85
N PRO A 262 9.83 -10.07 -19.89
CA PRO A 262 9.14 -11.05 -19.05
C PRO A 262 9.45 -10.93 -17.55
N ALA A 263 10.57 -10.31 -17.18
CA ALA A 263 10.92 -10.07 -15.78
C ALA A 263 10.27 -8.78 -15.27
N LEU A 264 10.20 -7.75 -16.10
CA LEU A 264 9.46 -6.51 -15.84
C LEU A 264 7.95 -6.77 -15.68
N GLU A 265 7.35 -7.57 -16.56
CA GLU A 265 5.93 -7.96 -16.51
C GLU A 265 5.61 -8.61 -15.15
N LYS A 266 6.39 -9.61 -14.75
CA LYS A 266 6.23 -10.32 -13.47
C LYS A 266 6.45 -9.43 -12.26
N LEU A 267 7.40 -8.50 -12.33
CA LEU A 267 7.63 -7.55 -11.26
C LEU A 267 6.43 -6.61 -11.06
N LEU A 268 5.87 -6.08 -12.15
CA LEU A 268 4.77 -5.11 -12.06
C LEU A 268 3.42 -5.77 -11.75
N LEU A 269 3.15 -6.97 -12.28
CA LEU A 269 1.87 -7.66 -12.09
C LEU A 269 1.82 -8.57 -10.85
N ASN A 270 2.95 -9.21 -10.49
CA ASN A 270 2.99 -10.24 -9.44
C ASN A 270 3.90 -9.90 -8.24
N ASP A 271 4.61 -8.76 -8.25
CA ASP A 271 5.69 -8.41 -7.30
C ASP A 271 6.82 -9.46 -7.22
N GLU A 272 7.03 -10.22 -8.29
CA GLU A 272 8.14 -11.17 -8.38
C GLU A 272 9.46 -10.39 -8.58
N ALA A 273 10.34 -10.42 -7.58
CA ALA A 273 11.66 -9.80 -7.67
C ALA A 273 12.50 -10.44 -8.80
N PRO A 274 13.12 -9.64 -9.69
CA PRO A 274 13.92 -10.16 -10.78
C PRO A 274 15.25 -10.75 -10.26
N ALA A 275 15.79 -11.75 -10.97
CA ALA A 275 17.04 -12.42 -10.57
C ALA A 275 18.28 -11.51 -10.61
N SER A 276 18.21 -10.42 -11.38
CA SER A 276 19.16 -9.31 -11.41
C SER A 276 18.38 -8.00 -11.56
N PRO A 277 18.88 -6.86 -11.06
CA PRO A 277 18.23 -5.55 -11.25
C PRO A 277 18.01 -5.25 -12.74
N LEU A 278 16.81 -4.80 -13.11
CA LEU A 278 16.44 -4.51 -14.50
C LEU A 278 17.10 -3.20 -14.96
N LEU A 279 17.67 -3.17 -16.16
CA LEU A 279 18.38 -1.99 -16.68
C LEU A 279 17.44 -1.03 -17.39
N PHE A 280 16.98 -0.01 -16.66
CA PHE A 280 16.18 1.07 -17.22
C PHE A 280 17.05 1.96 -18.13
N ARG A 281 16.78 1.94 -19.45
CA ARG A 281 17.50 2.72 -20.47
C ARG A 281 17.13 4.21 -20.50
N GLY A 282 16.42 4.70 -19.50
CA GLY A 282 16.18 6.12 -19.26
C GLY A 282 16.96 6.63 -18.05
N SER A 283 16.75 7.89 -17.70
CA SER A 283 17.40 8.50 -16.53
C SER A 283 16.73 8.08 -15.21
N ALA A 284 17.49 8.03 -14.11
CA ALA A 284 16.97 7.73 -12.77
C ALA A 284 15.82 8.67 -12.34
N THR A 285 15.87 9.94 -12.76
CA THR A 285 14.80 10.93 -12.49
C THR A 285 13.49 10.55 -13.16
N GLN A 286 13.53 10.02 -14.39
CA GLN A 286 12.35 9.56 -15.13
C GLN A 286 11.69 8.34 -14.48
N LEU A 287 12.49 7.37 -14.04
CA LEU A 287 12.01 6.19 -13.33
C LEU A 287 11.34 6.59 -12.00
N SER A 288 12.03 7.43 -11.22
CA SER A 288 11.55 7.91 -9.91
C SER A 288 10.27 8.73 -10.04
N ASP A 289 10.19 9.61 -11.04
CA ASP A 289 9.04 10.46 -11.30
C ASP A 289 7.81 9.66 -11.74
N ALA A 290 8.00 8.62 -12.57
CA ALA A 290 6.91 7.72 -12.95
C ALA A 290 6.30 7.02 -11.73
N PHE A 291 7.11 6.40 -10.86
CA PHE A 291 6.61 5.79 -9.63
C PHE A 291 5.99 6.81 -8.66
N LYS A 292 6.56 8.02 -8.58
CA LYS A 292 6.00 9.12 -7.78
C LYS A 292 4.62 9.56 -8.29
N GLN A 293 4.45 9.77 -9.60
CA GLN A 293 3.16 10.13 -10.20
C GLN A 293 2.10 9.06 -9.91
N LEU A 294 2.45 7.78 -10.06
CA LEU A 294 1.54 6.67 -9.75
C LEU A 294 1.14 6.62 -8.27
N TYR A 295 2.08 6.90 -7.36
CA TYR A 295 1.80 7.00 -5.93
C TYR A 295 0.91 8.20 -5.61
N ASP A 296 1.26 9.39 -6.10
CA ASP A 296 0.52 10.63 -5.81
C ASP A 296 -0.90 10.61 -6.46
N ALA A 297 -1.10 9.87 -7.55
CA ALA A 297 -2.41 9.59 -8.15
C ALA A 297 -3.18 8.42 -7.50
N ASN A 298 -2.68 7.85 -6.39
CA ASN A 298 -3.24 6.68 -5.71
C ASN A 298 -3.40 5.43 -6.62
N LEU A 299 -2.57 5.26 -7.65
CA LEU A 299 -2.50 4.05 -8.47
C LEU A 299 -1.55 3.00 -7.87
N ILE A 300 -0.62 3.42 -7.02
CA ILE A 300 0.13 2.56 -6.09
C ILE A 300 -0.42 2.80 -4.68
N VAL A 301 -0.71 1.73 -3.95
CA VAL A 301 -1.25 1.73 -2.58
C VAL A 301 -0.54 0.69 -1.70
N GLY A 302 -0.76 0.73 -0.39
CA GLY A 302 -0.26 -0.28 0.56
C GLY A 302 1.14 -0.03 1.15
N CYS A 303 1.92 0.87 0.56
CA CYS A 303 3.26 1.27 1.02
C CYS A 303 3.31 2.77 1.36
N ARG A 304 4.33 3.23 2.10
CA ARG A 304 4.68 4.66 2.21
C ARG A 304 5.73 5.02 1.15
N LYS A 305 6.01 6.32 0.96
CA LYS A 305 7.05 6.79 0.02
C LYS A 305 8.43 6.16 0.28
N ILE A 306 8.88 6.11 1.54
CA ILE A 306 10.13 5.44 1.92
C ILE A 306 10.14 3.92 1.65
N ASP A 307 8.98 3.26 1.70
CA ASP A 307 8.87 1.83 1.41
C ASP A 307 8.91 1.58 -0.11
N LEU A 308 8.31 2.48 -0.91
CA LEU A 308 8.42 2.51 -2.37
C LEU A 308 9.87 2.78 -2.82
N GLU A 309 10.58 3.73 -2.18
CA GLU A 309 12.00 3.98 -2.41
C GLU A 309 12.84 2.71 -2.20
N LYS A 310 12.64 2.01 -1.07
CA LYS A 310 13.28 0.73 -0.76
C LYS A 310 12.86 -0.42 -1.68
N TRP A 311 11.70 -0.34 -2.32
CA TRP A 311 11.23 -1.34 -3.28
C TRP A 311 11.86 -1.17 -4.67
N ILE A 312 12.05 0.08 -5.12
CA ILE A 312 12.64 0.43 -6.43
C ILE A 312 14.15 0.17 -6.43
N ALA A 313 14.88 0.67 -5.42
CA ALA A 313 16.35 0.69 -5.40
C ALA A 313 17.03 -0.67 -5.72
N PRO A 314 16.65 -1.82 -5.12
CA PRO A 314 17.29 -3.10 -5.40
C PRO A 314 16.79 -3.78 -6.69
N LYS A 315 15.78 -3.25 -7.36
CA LYS A 315 15.13 -3.89 -8.51
C LYS A 315 15.44 -3.26 -9.86
N PHE A 316 15.96 -2.03 -9.86
CA PHE A 316 16.25 -1.27 -11.07
C PHE A 316 17.65 -0.66 -11.00
N THR A 317 18.42 -0.85 -12.06
CA THR A 317 19.56 0.02 -12.39
C THR A 317 19.11 1.01 -13.47
N TYR A 318 19.86 2.09 -13.65
CA TYR A 318 19.60 3.07 -14.70
C TYR A 318 20.83 3.30 -15.56
N LEU A 319 20.61 3.72 -16.80
CA LEU A 319 21.69 4.12 -17.69
C LEU A 319 22.17 5.53 -17.33
N SER A 320 23.42 5.66 -16.92
CA SER A 320 24.06 6.96 -16.69
C SER A 320 24.24 7.75 -18.01
N PRO A 321 24.45 9.08 -17.98
CA PRO A 321 24.80 9.86 -19.18
C PRO A 321 26.03 9.32 -19.93
N GLN A 322 26.92 8.61 -19.23
CA GLN A 322 28.10 7.95 -19.76
C GLN A 322 27.81 6.57 -20.39
N SER A 323 26.54 6.16 -20.50
CA SER A 323 26.10 4.84 -20.96
C SER A 323 26.54 3.64 -20.11
N GLU A 324 27.00 3.90 -18.87
CA GLU A 324 27.29 2.86 -17.89
C GLU A 324 26.04 2.54 -17.06
N PRO A 325 25.72 1.25 -16.80
CA PRO A 325 24.74 0.87 -15.79
C PRO A 325 25.16 1.37 -14.41
N ARG A 326 24.26 2.05 -13.69
CA ARG A 326 24.50 2.48 -12.31
C ARG A 326 23.34 2.12 -11.40
N GLU A 327 23.69 1.77 -10.17
CA GLU A 327 22.75 1.60 -9.07
C GLU A 327 22.21 2.97 -8.63
N LEU A 328 20.99 2.98 -8.10
CA LEU A 328 20.34 4.18 -7.57
C LEU A 328 21.02 4.57 -6.25
N PRO A 329 21.71 5.73 -6.14
CA PRO A 329 22.45 6.07 -4.93
C PRO A 329 21.56 6.20 -3.71
N GLU A 330 22.10 5.89 -2.53
CA GLU A 330 21.38 6.03 -1.27
C GLU A 330 20.90 7.48 -1.06
N GLY A 331 19.65 7.64 -0.62
CA GLY A 331 18.98 8.95 -0.53
C GLY A 331 18.56 9.60 -1.87
N TYR A 332 19.01 9.11 -3.03
CA TYR A 332 18.68 9.73 -4.32
C TYR A 332 17.18 9.67 -4.63
N LEU A 333 16.56 8.49 -4.43
CA LEU A 333 15.11 8.33 -4.57
C LEU A 333 14.33 9.17 -3.55
N HIS A 334 14.87 9.38 -2.35
CA HIS A 334 14.26 10.20 -1.29
C HIS A 334 14.06 11.65 -1.75
N SER A 335 15.13 12.25 -2.30
CA SER A 335 15.09 13.63 -2.83
C SER A 335 14.05 13.82 -3.94
N LEU A 336 13.82 12.78 -4.75
CA LEU A 336 12.91 12.81 -5.89
C LEU A 336 11.46 12.51 -5.50
N ILE A 337 11.21 11.44 -4.74
CA ILE A 337 9.88 10.92 -4.42
C ILE A 337 9.27 11.66 -3.22
N SER A 338 10.07 11.91 -2.18
CA SER A 338 9.63 12.47 -0.90
C SER A 338 9.82 13.99 -0.79
N GLU A 339 11.02 14.52 -1.02
CA GLU A 339 11.35 15.93 -0.67
C GLU A 339 10.92 16.99 -1.70
N LYS A 340 10.52 16.58 -2.92
CA LYS A 340 10.21 17.47 -4.07
C LYS A 340 11.38 18.38 -4.52
N THR A 341 12.62 18.16 -4.06
CA THR A 341 13.76 19.07 -4.30
C THR A 341 14.24 19.11 -5.75
N ARG A 342 13.87 18.11 -6.58
CA ARG A 342 14.23 18.04 -8.01
C ARG A 342 13.02 17.67 -8.88
N PRO A 343 12.36 18.62 -9.57
CA PRO A 343 11.30 18.30 -10.52
C PRO A 343 11.85 17.60 -11.76
N CYS A 344 11.16 16.56 -12.24
CA CYS A 344 11.55 15.86 -13.46
C CYS A 344 11.31 16.74 -14.69
N LYS A 345 12.39 17.07 -15.41
CA LYS A 345 12.31 17.93 -16.62
C LYS A 345 11.76 17.21 -17.86
N SER A 346 11.59 15.89 -17.82
CA SER A 346 11.17 15.07 -18.98
C SER A 346 10.42 13.81 -18.55
N PRO A 347 9.26 13.94 -17.86
CA PRO A 347 8.50 12.82 -17.33
C PRO A 347 8.10 11.83 -18.44
N ILE A 348 8.24 10.53 -18.20
CA ILE A 348 7.95 9.50 -19.22
C ILE A 348 6.46 9.16 -19.35
N LEU A 349 5.69 9.42 -18.29
CA LEU A 349 4.25 9.23 -18.25
C LEU A 349 3.54 10.47 -17.73
N LYS A 350 2.26 10.57 -18.06
CA LYS A 350 1.29 11.51 -17.52
C LYS A 350 0.02 10.73 -17.19
N ILE A 351 -0.57 10.98 -16.03
CA ILE A 351 -1.83 10.35 -15.62
C ILE A 351 -2.99 11.30 -15.95
N GLU A 352 -3.97 10.82 -16.69
CA GLU A 352 -5.21 11.55 -16.98
C GLU A 352 -6.43 10.83 -16.39
N HIS A 353 -7.34 11.59 -15.79
CA HIS A 353 -8.63 11.09 -15.31
C HIS A 353 -9.75 11.56 -16.25
N LYS A 354 -10.57 10.62 -16.74
CA LYS A 354 -11.78 10.90 -17.53
C LYS A 354 -12.88 9.95 -17.08
N GLU A 355 -14.03 10.50 -16.67
CA GLU A 355 -15.26 9.73 -16.39
C GLU A 355 -15.00 8.52 -15.46
N ASP A 356 -14.45 8.81 -14.27
CA ASP A 356 -14.02 7.85 -13.23
C ASP A 356 -12.99 6.78 -13.64
N LYS A 357 -12.42 6.87 -14.84
CA LYS A 357 -11.31 6.03 -15.31
C LYS A 357 -10.00 6.80 -15.35
N PHE A 358 -8.91 6.09 -15.05
CA PHE A 358 -7.55 6.61 -15.18
C PHE A 358 -6.88 6.05 -16.44
N PHE A 359 -6.04 6.86 -17.06
CA PHE A 359 -5.22 6.51 -18.21
C PHE A 359 -3.78 6.92 -17.94
N ILE A 360 -2.85 5.97 -18.02
CA ILE A 360 -1.42 6.23 -17.98
C ILE A 360 -0.97 6.43 -19.43
N LEU A 361 -0.67 7.67 -19.81
CA LEU A 361 -0.32 8.04 -21.17
C LEU A 361 1.18 8.36 -21.29
N PRO A 362 1.83 8.06 -22.43
CA PRO A 362 3.19 8.53 -22.68
C PRO A 362 3.19 10.06 -22.78
N THR A 363 4.09 10.72 -22.07
CA THR A 363 4.37 12.14 -22.38
C THR A 363 5.02 12.21 -23.76
N PRO A 364 4.54 13.06 -24.68
CA PRO A 364 5.23 13.27 -25.95
C PRO A 364 6.65 13.78 -25.67
N ARG A 365 7.66 13.06 -26.13
CA ARG A 365 9.06 13.52 -26.05
C ARG A 365 9.16 14.83 -26.81
N SER A 366 9.44 15.94 -26.11
CA SER A 366 9.98 17.12 -26.78
C SER A 366 11.28 16.70 -27.44
N LYS A 367 11.30 16.65 -28.78
CA LYS A 367 12.52 16.41 -29.53
C LYS A 367 13.52 17.51 -29.17
N LYS A 368 14.55 17.15 -28.42
CA LYS A 368 15.88 17.73 -28.60
C LYS A 368 16.53 16.99 -29.76
#